data_AF-A0AAW2PHX7-F1
#
_entry.id   AF-A0AAW2PHX7-F1
#
_cell.length_a   1.000
_cell.length_b   1.000
_cell.length_c   1.000
_cell.angle_alpha   90.00
_cell.angle_beta   90.00
_cell.angle_gamma   90.00
#
_symmetry.space_group_name_H-M   'P 1'
#
loop_
_entity.id
_entity.type
_entity.pdbx_description
1 polymer ?
#
loop_
_entity_poly.entity_id
_entity_poly.type
_entity_poly.pdbx_seq_one_letter_code
_entity_poly.pdbx_strand_id
1 'polypeptide(L)'
;MDGLRLNTRVGIQYVAAWLTGSGSVPLYNLMEDAATAEISRVQNWQWLKYGVELDGDGLGVKVTRDLFGRVVEEEMARIEREVGKDKFQKGMYKEACKIFTRQCTTPVLDDFLTLDAYNHIVIHHPKGSSRL
;
A
#
# COMPACT_ATOMS: atom_id res chain seq x y z
N MET A 1 14.16 1.67 9.60
CA MET A 1 13.69 2.43 8.42
C MET A 1 13.29 1.48 7.30
N ASP A 2 14.06 0.42 7.04
CA ASP A 2 13.76 -0.55 5.99
C ASP A 2 12.37 -1.19 6.08
N GLY A 3 11.91 -1.52 7.29
CA GLY A 3 10.56 -2.05 7.49
C GLY A 3 9.46 -1.08 7.02
N LEU A 4 9.59 0.22 7.32
CA LEU A 4 8.64 1.25 6.88
C LEU A 4 8.59 1.35 5.36
N ARG A 5 9.75 1.30 4.70
CA ARG A 5 9.85 1.32 3.23
C ARG A 5 9.28 0.07 2.60
N LEU A 6 9.67 -1.11 3.10
CA LEU A 6 9.21 -2.40 2.59
C LEU A 6 7.69 -2.52 2.70
N ASN A 7 7.13 -2.25 3.89
CA ASN A 7 5.69 -2.28 4.13
C ASN A 7 4.95 -1.33 3.18
N THR A 8 5.48 -0.11 3.00
CA THR A 8 4.87 0.87 2.09
C THR A 8 4.86 0.38 0.65
N ARG A 9 6.00 -0.14 0.18
CA ARG A 9 6.17 -0.59 -1.20
C ARG A 9 5.39 -1.85 -1.53
N VAL A 10 5.38 -2.84 -0.64
CA VAL A 10 4.61 -4.08 -0.80
C VAL A 10 3.12 -3.78 -0.69
N GLY A 11 2.69 -3.01 0.32
CA GLY A 11 1.30 -2.66 0.52
C GLY A 11 0.69 -1.91 -0.67
N ILE A 12 1.39 -0.91 -1.23
CA ILE A 12 0.91 -0.17 -2.40
C ILE A 12 0.80 -1.07 -3.64
N GLN A 13 1.83 -1.88 -3.93
CA GLN A 13 1.79 -2.77 -5.10
C GLN A 13 0.72 -3.84 -4.98
N TYR A 14 0.51 -4.37 -3.77
CA TYR A 14 -0.57 -5.32 -3.52
C TYR A 14 -1.94 -4.70 -3.75
N VAL A 15 -2.20 -3.52 -3.17
CA VAL A 15 -3.49 -2.82 -3.37
C VAL A 15 -3.68 -2.48 -4.85
N ALA A 16 -2.64 -2.08 -5.58
CA ALA A 16 -2.71 -1.85 -7.02
C ALA A 16 -3.15 -3.10 -7.78
N ALA A 17 -2.51 -4.24 -7.50
CA ALA A 17 -2.88 -5.52 -8.11
C ALA A 17 -4.31 -5.94 -7.76
N TRP A 18 -4.72 -5.78 -6.49
CA TRP A 18 -6.07 -6.07 -6.01
C TRP A 18 -7.12 -5.25 -6.77
N LEU A 19 -6.89 -3.95 -6.93
CA LEU A 19 -7.77 -3.05 -7.69
C LEU A 19 -7.87 -3.43 -9.18
N THR A 20 -6.82 -4.03 -9.74
CA THR A 20 -6.82 -4.57 -11.11
C THR A 20 -7.33 -6.01 -11.22
N GLY A 21 -7.84 -6.59 -10.12
CA GLY A 21 -8.49 -7.91 -10.11
C GLY A 21 -7.59 -9.10 -9.77
N SER A 22 -6.38 -8.89 -9.25
CA SER A 22 -5.48 -9.96 -8.82
C SER A 22 -5.26 -9.95 -7.31
N GLY A 23 -5.68 -11.02 -6.62
CA GLY A 23 -5.52 -11.18 -5.16
C GLY A 23 -4.26 -11.95 -4.74
N SER A 24 -3.53 -12.53 -5.69
CA SER A 24 -2.29 -13.27 -5.48
C SER A 24 -1.21 -12.65 -6.36
N VAL A 25 -0.15 -12.11 -5.74
CA VAL A 25 0.75 -11.17 -6.42
C VAL A 25 2.21 -11.54 -6.15
N PRO A 26 3.02 -11.85 -7.18
CA PRO A 26 4.44 -12.08 -6.99
C PRO A 26 5.15 -10.73 -6.77
N LEU A 27 5.64 -10.49 -5.55
CA LEU A 27 6.43 -9.32 -5.19
C LEU A 27 7.74 -9.77 -4.54
N TYR A 28 8.87 -9.30 -5.05
CA TYR A 28 10.21 -9.60 -4.50
C TYR A 28 10.48 -11.10 -4.27
N ASN A 29 10.06 -11.95 -5.21
CA ASN A 29 10.15 -13.41 -5.18
C ASN A 29 9.29 -14.10 -4.10
N LEU A 30 8.36 -13.39 -3.48
CA LEU A 30 7.36 -13.92 -2.57
C LEU A 30 5.97 -13.81 -3.22
N MET A 31 5.08 -14.74 -2.85
CA MET A 31 3.69 -14.69 -3.27
C MET A 31 2.88 -14.00 -2.19
N GLU A 32 2.46 -12.76 -2.47
CA GLU A 32 1.76 -11.93 -1.50
C GLU A 32 0.24 -12.06 -1.67
N ASP A 33 -0.45 -12.03 -0.53
CA ASP A 33 -1.90 -11.99 -0.41
C ASP A 33 -2.35 -10.81 0.46
N ALA A 34 -3.64 -10.77 0.79
CA ALA A 34 -4.21 -9.63 1.50
C ALA A 34 -3.62 -9.50 2.90
N ALA A 35 -3.26 -10.61 3.54
CA ALA A 35 -2.69 -10.59 4.87
C ALA A 35 -1.34 -9.86 4.90
N THR A 36 -0.52 -9.98 3.84
CA THR A 36 0.72 -9.21 3.71
C THR A 36 0.46 -7.70 3.67
N ALA A 37 -0.52 -7.27 2.88
CA ALA A 37 -0.88 -5.85 2.80
C ALA A 37 -1.51 -5.35 4.11
N GLU A 38 -2.30 -6.18 4.79
CA GLU A 38 -2.88 -5.88 6.10
C GLU A 38 -1.79 -5.66 7.15
N ILE A 39 -0.86 -6.60 7.33
CA ILE A 39 0.20 -6.41 8.32
C ILE A 39 1.10 -5.22 7.97
N SER A 40 1.36 -4.97 6.68
CA SER A 40 2.11 -3.82 6.21
C SER A 40 1.46 -2.49 6.62
N ARG A 41 0.14 -2.32 6.39
CA ARG A 41 -0.55 -1.09 6.77
C ARG A 41 -0.71 -0.95 8.28
N VAL A 42 -0.99 -2.04 9.00
CA VAL A 42 -1.21 -2.02 10.45
C VAL A 42 0.09 -1.67 11.17
N GLN A 43 1.21 -2.22 10.71
CA GLN A 43 2.53 -1.92 11.28
C GLN A 43 2.90 -0.45 11.07
N ASN A 44 2.70 0.08 9.86
CA ASN A 44 2.93 1.50 9.57
C ASN A 44 2.00 2.40 10.38
N TRP A 45 0.73 2.03 10.51
CA TRP A 45 -0.24 2.74 11.35
C TRP A 45 0.19 2.77 12.81
N GLN A 46 0.63 1.64 13.39
CA GLN A 46 1.12 1.61 14.76
C GLN A 46 2.34 2.51 14.95
N TRP A 47 3.32 2.43 14.05
CA TRP A 47 4.52 3.28 14.13
C TRP A 47 4.18 4.77 14.06
N LEU A 48 3.23 5.15 13.21
CA LEU A 48 2.73 6.54 13.13
C LEU A 48 1.93 6.94 14.36
N LYS A 49 1.04 6.07 14.86
CA LYS A 49 0.15 6.35 15.99
C LYS A 49 0.92 6.60 17.28
N TYR A 50 1.95 5.78 17.51
CA TYR A 50 2.75 5.81 18.74
C TYR A 50 4.06 6.57 18.58
N GLY A 51 4.37 7.06 17.36
CA GLY A 51 5.60 7.81 17.09
C GLY A 51 6.84 6.99 17.42
N VAL A 52 6.87 5.73 16.98
CA VAL A 52 7.95 4.78 17.26
C VAL A 52 9.25 5.27 16.62
N GLU A 53 10.37 5.10 17.31
CA GLU A 53 11.70 5.31 16.76
C GLU A 53 12.18 4.04 16.07
N LEU A 54 12.53 4.16 14.79
CA LEU A 54 13.08 3.09 13.98
C LEU A 54 14.57 3.32 13.76
N ASP A 55 15.33 2.25 13.64
CA ASP A 55 16.74 2.33 13.25
C ASP A 55 16.88 2.81 11.79
N GLY A 56 17.53 3.95 11.58
CA GLY A 56 17.89 4.51 10.28
C GLY A 56 19.41 4.59 10.17
N ASP A 57 20.04 3.46 9.88
CA ASP A 57 21.49 3.33 9.72
C ASP A 57 22.28 3.62 11.00
N GLY A 58 21.84 3.06 12.14
CA GLY A 58 22.46 3.24 13.45
C GLY A 58 21.99 4.48 14.20
N LEU A 59 21.09 5.29 13.62
CA LEU A 59 20.46 6.45 14.23
C LEU A 59 18.97 6.20 14.47
N GLY A 60 18.46 6.53 15.66
CA GLY A 60 17.04 6.51 15.95
C GLY A 60 16.29 7.58 15.14
N VAL A 61 15.32 7.15 14.33
CA VAL A 61 14.47 8.02 13.51
C VAL A 61 13.02 7.85 13.92
N LYS A 62 12.44 8.90 14.49
CA LYS A 62 11.03 8.91 14.89
C LYS A 62 10.11 8.91 13.66
N VAL A 63 9.13 8.01 13.65
CA VAL A 63 8.13 7.93 12.59
C VAL A 63 7.11 9.05 12.75
N THR A 64 7.11 9.99 11.80
CA THR A 64 6.18 11.11 11.72
C THR A 64 5.38 11.06 10.41
N ARG A 65 4.30 11.83 10.32
CA ARG A 65 3.52 11.97 9.08
C ARG A 65 4.39 12.51 7.93
N ASP A 66 5.26 13.47 8.20
CA ASP A 66 6.16 14.04 7.20
C ASP A 66 7.20 13.03 6.71
N LEU A 67 7.75 12.22 7.62
CA LEU A 67 8.65 11.13 7.24
C LEU A 67 7.93 10.10 6.37
N PHE A 68 6.73 9.69 6.79
CA PHE A 68 5.94 8.72 6.04
C PHE A 68 5.55 9.24 4.66
N GLY A 69 5.17 10.52 4.53
CA GLY A 69 4.90 11.17 3.24
C GLY A 69 6.10 11.09 2.30
N ARG A 70 7.30 11.42 2.78
CA ARG A 70 8.54 11.28 1.99
C ARG A 70 8.81 9.83 1.59
N VAL A 71 8.65 8.88 2.51
CA VAL A 71 8.81 7.46 2.20
C VAL A 71 7.83 7.02 1.11
N VAL A 72 6.56 7.43 1.18
CA VAL A 72 5.56 7.13 0.16
C VAL A 72 5.98 7.67 -1.21
N GLU A 73 6.44 8.92 -1.30
CA GLU A 73 6.90 9.52 -2.55
C GLU A 73 8.09 8.77 -3.15
N GLU A 74 9.10 8.47 -2.32
CA GLU A 74 10.31 7.77 -2.74
C GLU A 74 10.02 6.34 -3.20
N GLU A 75 9.18 5.60 -2.46
CA GLU A 75 8.80 4.24 -2.84
C GLU A 75 7.89 4.23 -4.07
N MET A 76 7.04 5.25 -4.28
CA MET A 76 6.26 5.39 -5.53
C MET A 76 7.16 5.60 -6.74
N ALA A 77 8.17 6.47 -6.63
CA ALA A 77 9.17 6.67 -7.69
C ALA A 77 10.02 5.42 -7.93
N ARG A 78 10.26 4.61 -6.89
CA ARG A 78 10.91 3.30 -7.02
C ARG A 78 10.02 2.30 -7.75
N ILE A 79 8.74 2.17 -7.36
CA ILE A 79 7.77 1.29 -8.01
C ILE A 79 7.67 1.61 -9.50
N GLU A 80 7.54 2.89 -9.88
CA GLU A 80 7.48 3.30 -11.30
C GLU A 80 8.70 2.82 -12.10
N ARG A 81 9.90 2.88 -11.51
CA ARG A 81 11.13 2.36 -12.13
C ARG A 81 11.14 0.84 -12.22
N GLU A 82 10.67 0.14 -11.19
CA GLU A 82 10.64 -1.33 -11.13
C GLU A 82 9.64 -1.93 -12.12
N VAL A 83 8.43 -1.35 -12.24
CA VAL A 83 7.36 -1.89 -13.09
C VAL A 83 7.36 -1.31 -14.51
N GLY A 84 8.00 -0.15 -14.71
CA GLY A 84 8.03 0.60 -15.95
C GLY A 84 6.84 1.54 -16.13
N LYS A 85 7.07 2.67 -16.82
CA LYS A 85 6.10 3.78 -16.97
C LYS A 85 4.73 3.33 -17.47
N ASP A 86 4.68 2.48 -18.50
CA ASP A 86 3.43 2.05 -19.12
C ASP A 86 2.57 1.22 -18.16
N LYS A 87 3.18 0.29 -17.42
CA LYS A 87 2.48 -0.50 -16.41
C LYS A 87 2.07 0.37 -15.23
N PHE A 88 2.92 1.31 -14.82
CA PHE A 88 2.61 2.21 -13.72
C PHE A 88 1.41 3.12 -14.04
N GLN A 89 1.34 3.65 -15.26
CA GLN A 89 0.21 4.49 -15.69
C GLN A 89 -1.11 3.72 -15.77
N LYS A 90 -1.07 2.45 -16.16
CA LYS A 90 -2.27 1.60 -16.30
C LYS A 90 -2.68 0.88 -15.01
N GLY A 91 -1.75 0.65 -14.08
CA GLY A 91 -1.90 -0.27 -12.95
C GLY A 91 -2.47 0.31 -11.66
N MET A 92 -3.28 1.38 -11.71
CA MET A 92 -3.94 1.98 -10.54
C MET A 92 -3.04 2.37 -9.35
N TYR A 93 -1.71 2.43 -9.50
CA TYR A 93 -0.76 2.68 -8.41
C TYR A 93 -1.01 3.99 -7.67
N LYS A 94 -1.46 5.04 -8.37
CA LYS A 94 -1.83 6.32 -7.74
C LYS A 94 -3.02 6.17 -6.79
N GLU A 95 -4.01 5.37 -7.18
CA GLU A 95 -5.19 5.14 -6.35
C GLU A 95 -4.88 4.21 -5.18
N ALA A 96 -4.10 3.16 -5.45
CA ALA A 96 -3.57 2.28 -4.41
C ALA A 96 -2.75 3.04 -3.37
N CYS A 97 -1.90 3.98 -3.80
CA CYS A 97 -1.14 4.85 -2.90
C CYS A 97 -2.07 5.67 -2.00
N LYS A 98 -3.10 6.31 -2.54
CA LYS A 98 -4.06 7.10 -1.74
C LYS A 98 -4.75 6.24 -0.68
N ILE A 99 -5.26 5.07 -1.08
CA ILE A 99 -5.92 4.11 -0.18
C ILE A 99 -4.95 3.68 0.92
N PHE A 100 -3.76 3.21 0.56
CA PHE A 100 -2.78 2.73 1.52
C PHE A 100 -2.32 3.83 2.50
N THR A 101 -2.02 5.02 2.01
CA THR A 101 -1.63 6.17 2.84
C THR A 101 -2.74 6.55 3.80
N ARG A 102 -4.00 6.56 3.36
CA ARG A 102 -5.16 6.83 4.23
C ARG A 102 -5.29 5.79 5.32
N GLN A 103 -5.21 4.51 4.96
CA GLN A 103 -5.26 3.37 5.89
C GLN A 103 -4.15 3.44 6.95
N CYS A 104 -2.96 3.93 6.60
CA CYS A 104 -1.86 4.11 7.56
C CYS A 104 -2.01 5.34 8.47
N THR A 105 -2.84 6.34 8.10
CA THR A 105 -2.86 7.66 8.77
C THR A 105 -4.21 8.02 9.41
N THR A 106 -5.23 7.18 9.26
CA THR A 106 -6.52 7.34 9.92
C THR A 106 -6.40 7.33 11.46
N PRO A 107 -7.19 8.15 12.19
CA PRO A 107 -7.11 8.20 13.66
C PRO A 107 -7.44 6.87 14.35
N VAL A 108 -8.34 6.10 13.74
CA VAL A 108 -8.83 4.78 14.18
C VAL A 108 -8.47 3.78 13.09
N LEU A 109 -7.85 2.67 13.48
CA LEU A 109 -7.47 1.60 12.56
C LEU A 109 -8.73 0.90 12.04
N ASP A 110 -8.91 0.86 10.72
CA ASP A 110 -10.00 0.11 10.10
C ASP A 110 -9.77 -1.41 10.26
N ASP A 111 -10.84 -2.19 10.38
CA ASP A 111 -10.75 -3.65 10.56
C ASP A 111 -10.05 -4.32 9.37
N PHE A 112 -10.41 -3.94 8.14
CA PHE A 112 -9.87 -4.53 6.92
C PHE A 112 -9.66 -3.49 5.81
N LEU A 113 -8.48 -3.51 5.18
CA LEU A 113 -8.16 -2.67 4.02
C LEU A 113 -9.08 -2.98 2.83
N THR A 114 -9.55 -4.24 2.75
CA THR A 114 -10.35 -4.72 1.63
C THR A 114 -11.72 -4.05 1.56
N LEU A 115 -12.31 -3.63 2.68
CA LEU A 115 -13.59 -2.93 2.69
C LEU A 115 -13.50 -1.60 1.94
N ASP A 116 -12.40 -0.87 2.12
CA ASP A 116 -12.14 0.36 1.40
C ASP A 116 -11.85 0.09 -0.08
N ALA A 117 -10.91 -0.82 -0.36
CA ALA A 117 -10.53 -1.17 -1.73
C ALA A 117 -11.71 -1.71 -2.56
N TYR A 118 -12.64 -2.44 -1.94
CA TYR A 118 -13.78 -3.04 -2.62
C TYR A 118 -14.74 -2.01 -3.22
N ASN A 119 -14.91 -0.85 -2.57
CA ASN A 119 -15.72 0.25 -3.11
C ASN A 119 -15.20 0.70 -4.48
N HIS A 120 -13.88 0.73 -4.67
CA HIS A 120 -13.27 1.11 -5.94
C HIS A 120 -13.50 0.05 -7.03
N ILE A 121 -13.50 -1.23 -6.68
CA ILE A 121 -13.76 -2.31 -7.64
C ILE A 121 -15.22 -2.27 -8.13
N VAL A 122 -16.17 -2.15 -7.21
CA VAL A 122 -17.62 -2.16 -7.54
C VAL A 122 -18.02 -0.93 -8.36
N ILE A 123 -17.39 0.22 -8.14
CA ILE A 123 -17.65 1.45 -8.90
C ILE A 123 -17.06 1.38 -10.32
N HIS A 124 -15.86 0.81 -10.48
CA HIS A 124 -15.17 0.76 -11.77
C HIS A 124 -15.56 -0.45 -12.65
N HIS A 125 -16.09 -1.51 -12.05
CA HIS A 125 -16.72 -2.63 -12.75
C HIS A 125 -18.22 -2.66 -12.48
N PRO A 126 -19.03 -1.73 -13.06
CA PRO A 126 -20.47 -1.84 -12.97
C PRO A 126 -20.89 -3.20 -13.54
N LYS A 127 -21.86 -3.87 -12.90
CA LYS A 127 -22.44 -5.14 -13.37
C LYS A 127 -22.97 -4.98 -14.79
N GLY A 128 -22.12 -5.18 -15.79
CA GLY A 128 -22.55 -5.53 -17.12
C GLY A 128 -23.25 -6.88 -17.01
N SER A 129 -24.53 -6.92 -17.39
CA SER A 129 -25.43 -8.08 -17.36
C SER A 129 -24.65 -9.39 -17.45
N SER A 130 -24.58 -10.11 -16.32
CA SER A 130 -24.19 -11.51 -16.33
C SER A 130 -25.11 -12.20 -17.34
N ARG A 131 -24.59 -12.55 -18.52
CA ARG A 131 -25.21 -13.56 -19.38
C ARG A 131 -24.70 -14.90 -18.86
N LEU A 132 -25.24 -15.29 -17.71
CA LEU A 132 -25.42 -16.69 -17.36
C LEU A 132 -26.92 -16.96 -17.47
#